data_AF-A0A7J9WFP7-F1
#
_entry.id   AF-A0A7J9WFP7-F1
#
_cell.length_a   1.000
_cell.length_b   1.000
_cell.length_c   1.000
_cell.angle_alpha   90.00
_cell.angle_beta   90.00
_cell.angle_gamma   90.00
#
_symmetry.space_group_name_H-M   'P 1'
#
loop_
_entity.id
_entity.type
_entity.pdbx_description
1 polymer ?
#
loop_
_entity_poly.entity_id
_entity_poly.type
_entity_poly.pdbx_seq_one_letter_code
_entity_poly.pdbx_strand_id
1 'polypeptide(L)'
;MERRIFGIEVEYGVTCTFRGQRRLSPDEVARYLFRRVVSWGRSSNVFLENGARLYLDVGSHPEYATPECDSVRAVVTHDKAGERILEGLVEQAEQRLHEEGIAGQIYLFKNNTDSAGNSYGSHENYLVARFGEFQKLADT
;
A
#
# COMPACT_ATOMS: atom_id res chain seq x y z
N MET A 1 28.67 7.41 -0.01
CA MET A 1 27.79 6.30 0.41
C MET A 1 28.00 5.20 -0.61
N GLU A 2 28.55 4.06 -0.21
CA GLU A 2 28.65 2.90 -1.10
C GLU A 2 27.23 2.47 -1.51
N ARG A 3 27.06 2.04 -2.76
CA ARG A 3 25.78 1.63 -3.36
C ARG A 3 25.13 0.53 -2.50
N ARG A 4 23.90 0.75 -2.02
CA ARG A 4 23.15 -0.15 -1.14
C ARG A 4 21.74 -0.34 -1.69
N ILE A 5 21.20 -1.55 -1.59
CA ILE A 5 19.79 -1.81 -1.89
C ILE A 5 18.90 -1.41 -0.71
N PHE A 6 17.80 -0.75 -0.99
CA PHE A 6 16.73 -0.45 -0.04
C PHE A 6 15.36 -0.47 -0.71
N GLY A 7 14.34 -0.60 0.12
CA GLY A 7 12.94 -0.59 -0.29
C GLY A 7 12.05 -0.06 0.83
N ILE A 8 10.83 0.35 0.47
CA ILE A 8 9.82 0.84 1.40
C ILE A 8 8.56 -0.02 1.22
N GLU A 9 7.91 -0.36 2.33
CA GLU A 9 6.60 -0.99 2.36
C GLU A 9 5.63 -0.05 3.07
N VAL A 10 4.54 0.32 2.40
CA VAL A 10 3.57 1.29 2.93
C VAL A 10 2.20 0.66 2.98
N GLU A 11 1.64 0.60 4.18
CA GLU A 11 0.25 0.26 4.42
C GLU A 11 -0.62 1.53 4.33
N TYR A 12 -1.74 1.43 3.62
CA TYR A 12 -2.67 2.54 3.44
C TYR A 12 -3.93 2.33 4.27
N GLY A 13 -4.28 3.32 5.09
CA GLY A 13 -5.59 3.39 5.71
C GLY A 13 -6.67 3.54 4.64
N VAL A 14 -7.78 2.82 4.77
CA VAL A 14 -8.86 2.83 3.76
C VAL A 14 -10.23 3.08 4.40
N THR A 15 -11.03 3.95 3.78
CA THR A 15 -12.43 4.17 4.19
C THR A 15 -13.30 4.50 2.98
N CYS A 16 -14.59 4.20 3.08
CA CYS A 16 -15.59 4.65 2.11
C CYS A 16 -16.72 5.37 2.83
N THR A 17 -16.98 6.61 2.44
CA THR A 17 -17.98 7.47 3.08
C THR A 17 -18.98 8.02 2.07
N PHE A 18 -20.21 8.27 2.54
CA PHE A 18 -21.22 9.00 1.79
C PHE A 18 -21.88 10.00 2.73
N ARG A 19 -21.86 11.29 2.36
CA ARG A 19 -22.39 12.39 3.18
C ARG A 19 -21.86 12.37 4.63
N GLY A 20 -20.57 12.07 4.80
CA GLY A 20 -19.91 12.05 6.11
C GLY A 20 -20.18 10.80 6.95
N GLN A 21 -20.96 9.83 6.46
CA GLN A 21 -21.18 8.55 7.14
C GLN A 21 -20.43 7.43 6.44
N ARG A 22 -19.84 6.51 7.22
CA ARG A 22 -19.20 5.32 6.67
C ARG A 22 -20.23 4.49 5.92
N ARG A 23 -19.92 4.15 4.67
CA ARG A 23 -20.83 3.42 3.77
C ARG A 23 -20.48 1.94 3.67
N LEU A 24 -19.19 1.64 3.62
CA LEU A 24 -18.66 0.28 3.54
C LEU A 24 -17.61 0.08 4.65
N SER A 25 -17.46 -1.16 5.10
CA SER A 25 -16.34 -1.57 5.95
C SER A 25 -15.01 -1.54 5.17
N PRO A 26 -13.86 -1.38 5.84
CA PRO A 26 -12.54 -1.47 5.21
C PRO A 26 -12.38 -2.73 4.35
N ASP A 27 -12.81 -3.89 4.86
CA ASP A 27 -12.78 -5.17 4.13
C ASP A 27 -13.59 -5.15 2.83
N GLU A 28 -14.77 -4.53 2.83
CA GLU A 28 -15.59 -4.39 1.63
C GLU A 28 -14.89 -3.48 0.61
N VAL A 29 -14.35 -2.34 1.05
CA VAL A 29 -13.60 -1.42 0.18
C VAL A 29 -12.38 -2.10 -0.41
N ALA A 30 -11.62 -2.84 0.41
CA ALA A 30 -10.46 -3.62 -0.01
C ALA A 30 -10.84 -4.63 -1.10
N ARG A 31 -11.97 -5.33 -0.97
CA ARG A 31 -12.48 -6.23 -2.02
C ARG A 31 -12.82 -5.49 -3.31
N TYR A 32 -13.42 -4.30 -3.24
CA TYR A 32 -13.66 -3.48 -4.43
C TYR A 32 -12.34 -3.05 -5.09
N LEU A 33 -11.37 -2.56 -4.31
CA LEU A 33 -10.05 -2.15 -4.83
C LEU A 33 -9.34 -3.32 -5.54
N PHE A 34 -9.29 -4.49 -4.91
CA PHE A 34 -8.51 -5.63 -5.40
C PHE A 34 -9.28 -6.56 -6.35
N ARG A 35 -10.58 -6.34 -6.63
CA ARG A 35 -11.34 -7.18 -7.56
C ARG A 35 -10.64 -7.33 -8.92
N ARG A 36 -10.05 -6.24 -9.45
CA ARG A 36 -9.26 -6.30 -10.70
C ARG A 36 -7.89 -6.96 -10.51
N VAL A 37 -7.22 -6.67 -9.41
CA VAL A 37 -5.91 -7.26 -9.07
C VAL A 37 -6.03 -8.79 -9.03
N VAL A 38 -7.06 -9.31 -8.37
CA VAL A 38 -7.38 -10.75 -8.34
C VAL A 38 -7.72 -11.27 -9.74
N SER A 39 -8.45 -10.52 -10.56
CA SER A 39 -8.76 -10.95 -11.94
C SER A 39 -7.52 -11.07 -12.83
N TRP A 40 -6.49 -10.25 -12.60
CA TRP A 40 -5.24 -10.26 -13.37
C TRP A 40 -4.22 -11.25 -12.82
N GLY A 41 -4.00 -11.26 -11.50
CA GLY A 41 -2.94 -12.04 -10.84
C GLY A 41 -3.42 -13.30 -10.13
N ARG A 42 -4.72 -13.62 -10.16
CA ARG A 42 -5.35 -14.76 -9.46
C ARG A 42 -5.17 -14.76 -7.94
N SER A 43 -4.67 -13.68 -7.37
CA SER A 43 -4.29 -13.52 -5.96
C SER A 43 -4.49 -12.07 -5.55
N SER A 44 -4.77 -11.83 -4.27
CA SER A 44 -4.73 -10.50 -3.65
C SER A 44 -3.30 -10.03 -3.35
N ASN A 45 -2.29 -10.77 -3.80
CA ASN A 45 -0.87 -10.49 -3.68
C ASN A 45 -0.21 -10.72 -5.05
N VAL A 46 0.27 -9.64 -5.66
CA VAL A 46 0.80 -9.64 -7.03
C VAL A 46 2.07 -8.81 -7.13
N PHE A 47 2.89 -9.14 -8.12
CA PHE A 47 3.98 -8.28 -8.57
C PHE A 47 3.52 -7.49 -9.81
N LEU A 48 3.85 -6.20 -9.83
CA LEU A 48 3.51 -5.28 -10.90
C LEU A 48 4.66 -5.21 -11.92
N GLU A 49 4.36 -4.68 -13.11
CA GLU A 49 5.35 -4.54 -14.20
C GLU A 49 6.56 -3.69 -13.82
N ASN A 50 6.40 -2.75 -12.88
CA ASN A 50 7.49 -1.92 -12.37
C ASN A 50 8.34 -2.63 -11.29
N GLY A 51 8.12 -3.92 -11.05
CA GLY A 51 8.83 -4.74 -10.07
C GLY A 51 8.33 -4.59 -8.63
N ALA A 52 7.38 -3.68 -8.38
CA ALA A 52 6.78 -3.51 -7.06
C ALA A 52 5.87 -4.68 -6.70
N ARG A 53 5.63 -4.89 -5.42
CA ARG A 53 4.61 -5.81 -4.92
C ARG A 53 3.41 -5.02 -4.40
N LEU A 54 2.22 -5.45 -4.77
CA LEU A 54 0.95 -4.90 -4.31
C LEU A 54 0.12 -6.01 -3.70
N TYR A 55 -0.32 -5.84 -2.45
CA TYR A 55 -1.08 -6.87 -1.77
C TYR A 55 -2.07 -6.32 -0.74
N LEU A 56 -2.98 -7.18 -0.29
CA LEU A 56 -3.80 -6.96 0.89
C LEU A 56 -3.15 -7.64 2.09
N ASP A 57 -2.83 -6.86 3.11
CA ASP A 57 -2.35 -7.39 4.39
C ASP A 57 -3.50 -8.00 5.22
N VAL A 58 -3.16 -8.76 6.26
CA VAL A 58 -4.07 -9.41 7.21
C VAL A 58 -5.06 -8.41 7.84
N GLY A 59 -4.67 -7.13 7.96
CA GLY A 59 -5.52 -6.02 8.42
C GLY A 59 -6.47 -5.42 7.37
N SER A 60 -6.58 -6.00 6.18
CA SER A 60 -7.32 -5.44 5.02
C SER A 60 -6.78 -4.10 4.51
N HIS A 61 -5.58 -3.70 4.89
CA HIS A 61 -4.90 -2.53 4.34
C HIS A 61 -4.33 -2.87 2.96
N PRO A 62 -4.60 -2.05 1.93
CA PRO A 62 -3.80 -2.06 0.72
C PRO A 62 -2.35 -1.74 1.08
N GLU A 63 -1.44 -2.60 0.66
CA GLU A 63 -0.02 -2.44 0.92
C GLU A 63 0.78 -2.43 -0.39
N TYR A 64 1.63 -1.43 -0.54
CA TYR A 64 2.54 -1.27 -1.67
C TYR A 64 3.99 -1.34 -1.19
N ALA A 65 4.72 -2.32 -1.71
CA ALA A 65 6.15 -2.47 -1.50
C ALA A 65 6.91 -2.10 -2.78
N THR A 66 7.83 -1.15 -2.68
CA THR A 66 8.65 -0.69 -3.82
C THR A 66 9.50 -1.84 -4.37
N PRO A 67 9.89 -1.83 -5.66
CA PRO A 67 10.99 -2.67 -6.11
C PRO A 67 12.28 -2.30 -5.36
N GLU A 68 13.26 -3.19 -5.40
CA GLU A 68 14.59 -2.94 -4.86
C GLU A 68 15.25 -1.76 -5.57
N CYS A 69 15.63 -0.73 -4.80
CA CYS A 69 16.25 0.49 -5.30
C CYS A 69 17.66 0.64 -4.75
N ASP A 70 18.57 1.21 -5.54
CA ASP A 70 19.97 1.46 -5.13
C ASP A 70 20.31 2.95 -4.97
N SER A 71 19.32 3.82 -5.14
CA SER A 71 19.43 5.28 -5.00
C SER A 71 18.16 5.87 -4.36
N VAL A 72 18.35 6.87 -3.49
CA VAL A 72 17.24 7.46 -2.71
C VAL A 72 16.19 8.07 -3.64
N ARG A 73 16.64 8.65 -4.76
CA ARG A 73 15.74 9.16 -5.78
C ARG A 73 14.87 8.06 -6.38
N ALA A 74 15.43 6.87 -6.65
CA ALA A 74 14.66 5.76 -7.21
C ALA A 74 13.59 5.27 -6.23
N VAL A 75 13.94 5.04 -4.95
CA VAL A 75 12.95 4.55 -3.97
C VAL A 75 11.81 5.56 -3.75
N VAL A 76 12.12 6.86 -3.67
CA VAL A 76 11.11 7.92 -3.56
C VAL A 76 10.23 7.97 -4.83
N THR A 77 10.83 7.77 -6.00
CA THR A 77 10.08 7.74 -7.27
C THR A 77 9.10 6.57 -7.31
N HIS A 78 9.54 5.38 -6.89
CA HIS A 78 8.69 4.20 -6.85
C HIS A 78 7.61 4.29 -5.76
N ASP A 79 7.94 4.81 -4.58
CA ASP A 79 6.97 5.09 -3.52
C ASP A 79 5.85 6.03 -4.01
N LYS A 80 6.22 7.12 -4.69
CA LYS A 80 5.24 8.02 -5.33
C LYS A 80 4.50 7.39 -6.51
N ALA A 81 5.11 6.47 -7.23
CA ALA A 81 4.39 5.68 -8.24
C ALA A 81 3.32 4.78 -7.60
N GLY A 82 3.60 4.21 -6.41
CA GLY A 82 2.63 3.46 -5.62
C GLY A 82 1.37 4.27 -5.30
N GLU A 83 1.53 5.52 -4.86
CA GLU A 83 0.40 6.44 -4.63
C GLU A 83 -0.48 6.61 -5.87
N ARG A 84 0.13 6.76 -7.06
CA ARG A 84 -0.60 6.91 -8.34
C ARG A 84 -1.30 5.63 -8.81
N ILE A 85 -0.67 4.48 -8.57
CA ILE A 85 -1.28 3.18 -8.88
C ILE A 85 -2.54 2.98 -8.01
N LEU A 86 -2.42 3.25 -6.71
CA LEU A 86 -3.52 3.13 -5.76
C LEU A 86 -4.65 4.12 -6.05
N GLU A 87 -4.33 5.37 -6.41
CA GLU A 87 -5.30 6.37 -6.89
C GLU A 87 -6.11 5.83 -8.08
N GLY A 88 -5.43 5.25 -9.07
CA GLY A 88 -6.12 4.60 -10.20
C GLY A 88 -6.99 3.40 -9.81
N LEU A 89 -6.66 2.67 -8.75
CA LEU A 89 -7.53 1.59 -8.24
C LEU A 89 -8.77 2.14 -7.53
N VAL A 90 -8.62 3.25 -6.81
CA VAL A 90 -9.72 3.98 -6.16
C VAL A 90 -10.73 4.45 -7.20
N GLU A 91 -10.27 5.17 -8.23
CA GLU A 91 -11.16 5.67 -9.30
C GLU A 91 -11.97 4.53 -9.94
N GLN A 92 -11.32 3.40 -10.24
CA GLN A 92 -11.99 2.25 -10.82
C GLN A 92 -12.95 1.56 -9.84
N ALA A 93 -12.65 1.57 -8.54
CA ALA A 93 -13.52 1.02 -7.51
C ALA A 93 -14.76 1.90 -7.32
N GLU A 94 -14.61 3.22 -7.28
CA GLU A 94 -15.71 4.18 -7.19
C GLU A 94 -16.63 4.11 -8.40
N GLN A 95 -16.07 3.99 -9.62
CA GLN A 95 -16.87 3.78 -10.82
C GLN A 95 -17.77 2.54 -10.70
N ARG A 96 -17.23 1.43 -10.20
CA ARG A 96 -17.98 0.18 -9.99
C ARG A 96 -19.05 0.34 -8.90
N LEU A 97 -18.74 1.01 -7.80
CA LEU A 97 -19.74 1.33 -6.78
C LEU A 97 -20.90 2.11 -7.37
N HIS A 98 -20.61 3.11 -8.19
CA HIS A 98 -21.63 3.90 -8.87
C HIS A 98 -22.47 3.06 -9.86
N GLU A 99 -21.84 2.20 -10.65
CA GLU A 99 -22.54 1.26 -11.57
C GLU A 99 -23.46 0.29 -10.82
N GLU A 100 -23.09 -0.12 -9.61
CA GLU A 100 -23.91 -0.96 -8.72
C GLU A 100 -24.96 -0.15 -7.92
N GLY A 101 -25.09 1.17 -8.17
CA GLY A 101 -26.04 2.06 -7.50
C GLY A 101 -25.65 2.44 -6.06
N ILE A 102 -24.40 2.20 -5.67
CA ILE A 102 -23.85 2.51 -4.36
C ILE A 102 -23.14 3.86 -4.44
N ALA A 103 -23.75 4.91 -3.88
CA ALA A 103 -23.08 6.19 -3.72
C ALA A 103 -22.07 6.13 -2.55
N GLY A 104 -20.81 6.45 -2.83
CA GLY A 104 -19.74 6.49 -1.85
C GLY A 104 -18.45 7.03 -2.46
N GLN A 105 -17.61 7.63 -1.62
CA GLN A 105 -16.28 8.10 -1.94
C GLN A 105 -15.27 7.31 -1.13
N ILE A 106 -14.28 6.73 -1.81
CA ILE A 106 -13.20 5.96 -1.21
C ILE A 106 -12.03 6.90 -0.95
N TYR A 107 -11.49 6.83 0.26
CA TYR A 107 -10.28 7.53 0.65
C TYR A 107 -9.20 6.53 1.03
N LEU A 108 -8.00 6.79 0.53
CA LEU A 108 -6.76 6.15 0.96
C LEU A 108 -5.91 7.17 1.71
N PHE A 109 -5.38 6.76 2.86
CA PHE A 109 -4.54 7.58 3.70
C PHE A 109 -3.16 6.96 3.83
N LYS A 110 -2.14 7.73 3.47
CA LYS A 110 -0.74 7.42 3.77
C LYS A 110 -0.36 8.09 5.08
N ASN A 111 -0.84 7.52 6.17
CA ASN A 111 -0.56 7.91 7.55
C ASN A 111 -0.34 6.62 8.37
N ASN A 112 -0.40 6.70 9.69
CA ASN A 112 -0.04 5.56 10.55
C ASN A 112 -1.09 5.22 11.62
N THR A 113 -2.22 5.93 11.66
CA THR A 113 -3.25 5.73 12.69
C THR A 113 -4.65 6.00 12.16
N ASP A 114 -5.65 5.28 12.68
CA ASP A 114 -7.05 5.60 12.45
C ASP A 114 -7.71 6.28 13.66
N SER A 115 -8.98 6.67 13.52
CA SER A 115 -9.75 7.28 14.60
C SER A 115 -10.14 6.31 15.72
N ALA A 116 -9.99 5.00 15.51
CA ALA A 116 -10.23 3.97 16.52
C ALA A 116 -8.97 3.66 17.36
N GLY A 117 -7.83 4.26 17.00
CA GLY A 117 -6.55 4.05 17.67
C GLY A 117 -5.77 2.85 17.15
N ASN A 118 -6.19 2.23 16.04
CA ASN A 118 -5.37 1.22 15.36
C ASN A 118 -4.22 1.91 14.63
N SER A 119 -3.12 1.19 14.47
CA SER A 119 -1.92 1.66 13.77
C SER A 119 -1.58 0.81 12.55
N TYR A 120 -0.94 1.42 11.56
CA TYR A 120 -0.42 0.76 10.37
C TYR A 120 0.93 1.35 9.95
N GLY A 121 1.71 0.54 9.25
CA GLY A 121 3.14 0.71 9.09
C GLY A 121 3.61 1.49 7.87
N SER A 122 4.75 2.15 8.03
CA SER A 122 5.65 2.49 6.92
C SER A 122 6.99 1.86 7.23
N HIS A 123 7.33 0.76 6.57
CA HIS A 123 8.51 -0.03 6.85
C HIS A 123 9.64 0.32 5.88
N GLU A 124 10.86 0.31 6.40
CA GLU A 124 12.07 0.58 5.63
C GLU A 124 12.96 -0.65 5.65
N ASN A 125 13.39 -1.07 4.47
CA ASN A 125 14.26 -2.22 4.28
C ASN A 125 15.63 -1.75 3.81
N TYR A 126 16.69 -2.17 4.51
CA TYR A 126 18.06 -1.84 4.16
C TYR A 126 18.91 -3.10 4.02
N LEU A 127 19.52 -3.28 2.85
CA LEU A 127 20.50 -4.35 2.67
C LEU A 127 21.73 -4.07 3.53
N VAL A 128 22.10 -5.05 4.35
CA VAL A 128 23.30 -5.03 5.18
C VAL A 128 24.16 -6.25 4.90
N ALA A 129 25.47 -6.10 5.11
CA ALA A 129 26.39 -7.22 5.01
C ALA A 129 26.14 -8.22 6.15
N ARG A 130 26.29 -9.51 5.85
CA ARG A 130 26.18 -10.58 6.87
C ARG A 130 27.24 -10.45 7.97
N PHE A 131 28.42 -9.94 7.63
CA PHE A 131 29.55 -9.79 8.54
C PHE A 131 29.49 -8.43 9.27
N GLY A 132 28.56 -8.34 10.22
CA GLY A 132 28.40 -7.20 11.13
C GLY A 132 27.72 -7.67 12.41
N GLU A 133 28.01 -7.03 13.53
CA GLU A 133 27.29 -7.31 14.78
C GLU A 133 25.91 -6.64 14.70
N PHE A 134 24.84 -7.42 14.56
CA PHE A 134 23.45 -6.93 14.59
C PHE A 134 23.21 -5.97 15.77
N GLN A 135 23.83 -6.28 16.92
CA GLN A 135 23.79 -5.47 18.13
C GLN A 135 24.26 -4.02 17.91
N LYS A 136 25.34 -3.83 17.14
CA LYS A 136 25.86 -2.48 16.81
C LYS A 136 24.91 -1.67 15.93
N LEU A 137 24.06 -2.33 15.14
CA LEU A 137 23.04 -1.66 14.32
C LEU A 137 21.76 -1.36 15.13
N ALA A 138 21.44 -2.18 16.12
CA ALA A 138 20.24 -2.04 16.93
C ALA A 138 20.39 -1.03 18.07
N ASP A 139 21.61 -0.87 18.62
CA ASP A 139 21.88 -0.02 19.79
C ASP A 139 22.31 1.43 19.43
N THR A 140 22.40 1.77 18.15
CA THR A 140 22.65 3.14 17.64
C THR A 140 21.36 3.92 17.46
#